data_AF-A0A937B359-F1
#
_entry.id   AF-A0A937B359-F1
#
_cell.length_a   1.000
_cell.length_b   1.000
_cell.length_c   1.000
_cell.angle_alpha   90.00
_cell.angle_beta   90.00
_cell.angle_gamma   90.00
#
_symmetry.space_group_name_H-M   'P 1'
#
loop_
_entity.id
_entity.type
_entity.pdbx_description
1 polymer ?
#
loop_
_entity_poly.entity_id
_entity_poly.type
_entity_poly.pdbx_seq_one_letter_code
_entity_poly.pdbx_strand_id
1 'polypeptide(L)'
;MEKLGEVTTWQDSKLFSEAERLALEYAERITYTDRRVDEELVEQLKKHYTEAQIVELTAAIAMENFRSKFNPPLGIEAQGFCVIPKR
;
A
#
# COMPACT_ATOMS: atom_id res chain seq x y z
N MET A 1 -12.38 10.54 6.04
CA MET A 1 -11.43 11.60 5.63
C MET A 1 -10.21 11.62 6.55
N GLU A 2 -10.40 11.68 7.88
CA GLU A 2 -9.30 11.69 8.87
C GLU A 2 -8.32 10.52 8.72
N LYS A 3 -8.80 9.27 8.71
CA LYS A 3 -7.95 8.07 8.52
C LYS A 3 -7.14 8.06 7.21
N LEU A 4 -7.73 8.53 6.11
CA LEU A 4 -7.03 8.62 4.82
C LEU A 4 -5.90 9.66 4.87
N GLY A 5 -6.07 10.73 5.64
CA GLY A 5 -5.05 11.76 5.82
C GLY A 5 -3.81 11.28 6.57
N GLU A 6 -3.92 10.20 7.33
CA GLU A 6 -2.81 9.63 8.11
C GLU A 6 -2.10 8.46 7.41
N VAL A 7 -2.49 8.12 6.17
CA VAL A 7 -1.89 7.00 5.41
C VAL A 7 -0.39 7.17 5.20
N THR A 8 0.11 8.41 5.01
CA THR A 8 1.55 8.65 4.83
C THR A 8 2.37 8.49 6.12
N THR A 9 1.70 8.45 7.27
CA THR A 9 2.30 8.35 8.61
C THR A 9 1.65 7.21 9.39
N TRP A 10 1.26 6.15 8.69
CA TRP A 10 0.42 5.09 9.25
C TRP A 10 1.06 4.34 10.41
N GLN A 11 2.40 4.31 10.47
CA GLN A 11 3.17 3.67 11.53
C GLN A 11 2.84 4.30 12.91
N ASP A 12 2.70 5.63 12.94
CA ASP A 12 2.43 6.41 14.15
C ASP A 12 0.91 6.60 14.41
N SER A 13 0.08 6.35 13.40
CA SER A 13 -1.37 6.53 13.47
C SER A 13 -2.05 5.47 14.32
N LYS A 14 -2.93 5.90 15.22
CA LYS A 14 -3.79 5.00 16.03
C LYS A 14 -5.07 4.57 15.30
N LEU A 15 -5.29 5.05 14.08
CA LEU A 15 -6.53 4.83 13.32
C LEU A 15 -6.54 3.51 12.52
N PHE A 16 -5.38 2.87 12.36
CA PHE A 16 -5.22 1.61 11.64
C PHE A 16 -5.16 0.44 12.62
N SER A 17 -5.99 -0.56 12.35
CA SER A 17 -5.91 -1.87 12.99
C SER A 17 -4.62 -2.60 12.63
N GLU A 18 -4.28 -3.64 13.38
CA GLU A 18 -3.11 -4.49 13.09
C GLU A 18 -3.13 -5.06 11.67
N ALA A 19 -4.28 -5.57 11.22
CA ALA A 19 -4.46 -6.09 9.87
C ALA A 19 -4.15 -5.02 8.79
N GLU A 20 -4.68 -3.80 8.98
CA GLU A 20 -4.44 -2.69 8.04
C GLU A 20 -2.98 -2.23 8.05
N ARG A 21 -2.32 -2.21 9.21
CA ARG A 21 -0.90 -1.90 9.33
C ARG A 21 -0.04 -2.90 8.57
N LEU A 22 -0.34 -4.19 8.68
CA LEU A 22 0.35 -5.24 7.92
C LEU A 22 0.10 -5.11 6.41
N ALA A 23 -1.12 -4.78 5.99
CA ALA A 23 -1.42 -4.53 4.58
C ALA A 23 -0.68 -3.31 4.02
N LEU A 24 -0.54 -2.24 4.81
CA LEU A 24 0.22 -1.04 4.45
C LEU A 24 1.72 -1.33 4.37
N GLU A 25 2.28 -2.06 5.33
CA GLU A 25 3.67 -2.50 5.29
C GLU A 25 3.94 -3.38 4.06
N TYR A 26 3.07 -4.34 3.78
CA TYR A 26 3.15 -5.20 2.61
C TYR A 26 3.12 -4.40 1.30
N ALA A 27 2.23 -3.40 1.21
CA ALA A 27 2.18 -2.48 0.07
C ALA A 27 3.47 -1.68 -0.11
N GLU A 28 4.04 -1.15 0.98
CA GLU A 28 5.32 -0.46 0.93
C GLU A 28 6.46 -1.39 0.46
N ARG A 29 6.53 -2.61 1.02
CA ARG A 29 7.59 -3.57 0.67
C ARG A 29 7.50 -4.11 -0.76
N ILE A 30 6.30 -4.17 -1.36
CA ILE A 30 6.13 -4.47 -2.79
C ILE A 30 6.50 -3.26 -3.67
N THR A 31 6.26 -2.05 -3.19
CA THR A 31 6.39 -0.82 -3.98
C THR A 31 7.82 -0.28 -4.01
N TYR A 32 8.51 -0.31 -2.88
CA TYR A 32 9.88 0.16 -2.76
C TYR A 32 10.86 -0.94 -3.18
N THR A 33 11.64 -0.68 -4.24
CA THR A 33 12.53 -1.67 -4.87
C THR A 33 13.73 -2.08 -4.02
N ASP A 34 14.05 -1.31 -2.98
CA ASP A 34 15.10 -1.58 -1.99
C ASP A 34 14.59 -2.43 -0.81
N ARG A 35 13.29 -2.75 -0.76
CA ARG A 35 12.66 -3.55 0.30
C ARG A 35 12.26 -4.92 -0.24
N ARG A 36 12.05 -5.87 0.68
CA ARG A 36 11.60 -7.23 0.36
C ARG A 36 10.47 -7.66 1.29
N VAL A 37 9.47 -8.31 0.72
CA VAL A 37 8.52 -9.11 1.48
C VAL A 37 9.27 -10.35 1.97
N ASP A 38 9.38 -10.51 3.28
CA ASP A 38 9.97 -11.70 3.90
C ASP A 38 8.87 -12.67 4.39
N GLU A 39 9.31 -13.87 4.76
CA GLU A 39 8.41 -14.93 5.22
C GLU A 39 7.68 -14.53 6.50
N GLU A 40 8.33 -13.80 7.41
CA GLU A 40 7.74 -13.32 8.66
C GLU A 40 6.53 -12.41 8.40
N LEU A 41 6.64 -11.45 7.47
CA LEU A 41 5.52 -10.59 7.10
C LEU A 41 4.36 -11.39 6.48
N VAL A 42 4.67 -12.38 5.65
CA VAL A 42 3.64 -13.25 5.05
C VAL A 42 2.92 -14.08 6.12
N GLU A 43 3.65 -14.61 7.09
CA GLU A 43 3.07 -15.35 8.22
C GLU A 43 2.17 -14.45 9.07
N GLN A 44 2.57 -13.19 9.31
CA GLN A 44 1.73 -12.23 10.03
C GLN A 44 0.46 -11.89 9.23
N LEU A 45 0.56 -11.66 7.92
CA LEU A 45 -0.61 -11.43 7.06
C LEU A 45 -1.61 -12.60 7.12
N LYS A 46 -1.11 -13.84 7.10
CA LYS A 46 -1.95 -15.06 7.18
C LYS A 46 -2.75 -15.19 8.48
N LYS A 47 -2.40 -14.43 9.54
CA LYS A 47 -3.21 -14.36 10.77
C LYS A 47 -4.49 -13.54 10.61
N HIS A 48 -4.54 -12.63 9.63
CA HIS A 48 -5.65 -11.70 9.41
C HIS A 48 -6.35 -11.88 8.06
N TYR A 49 -5.65 -12.42 7.07
CA TYR A 49 -6.11 -12.59 5.70
C TYR A 49 -6.00 -14.04 5.26
N THR A 50 -7.01 -14.50 4.54
CA THR A 50 -6.95 -15.77 3.79
C THR A 50 -5.95 -15.66 2.64
N GLU A 51 -5.48 -16.79 2.12
CA GLU A 51 -4.58 -16.79 0.97
C GLU A 51 -5.19 -16.10 -0.26
N ALA A 52 -6.50 -16.28 -0.50
CA ALA A 52 -7.21 -15.58 -1.56
C ALA A 52 -7.19 -14.05 -1.37
N GLN A 53 -7.41 -13.56 -0.15
CA GLN A 53 -7.33 -12.13 0.15
C GLN A 53 -5.90 -11.58 0.00
N ILE A 54 -4.87 -12.36 0.32
CA ILE A 54 -3.47 -11.95 0.10
C ILE A 54 -3.19 -11.85 -1.41
N VAL A 55 -3.71 -12.76 -2.23
CA VAL A 55 -3.62 -12.68 -3.70
C VAL A 55 -4.31 -11.43 -4.23
N GLU A 56 -5.53 -11.14 -3.76
CA GLU A 56 -6.27 -9.93 -4.14
C GLU A 56 -5.52 -8.66 -3.72
N LEU A 57 -5.00 -8.62 -2.49
CA LEU A 57 -4.20 -7.50 -1.98
C LEU A 57 -2.95 -7.27 -2.85
N THR A 58 -2.26 -8.35 -3.21
CA THR A 58 -1.07 -8.30 -4.08
C THR A 58 -1.43 -7.76 -5.47
N ALA A 59 -2.55 -8.22 -6.04
CA ALA A 59 -3.01 -7.76 -7.35
C ALA A 59 -3.38 -6.26 -7.33
N ALA A 60 -4.04 -5.79 -6.27
CA ALA A 60 -4.37 -4.38 -6.10
C ALA A 60 -3.10 -3.50 -6.03
N ILE A 61 -2.12 -3.89 -5.20
CA ILE A 61 -0.84 -3.17 -5.08
C ILE A 61 -0.08 -3.16 -6.42
N ALA A 62 -0.02 -4.30 -7.11
CA ALA A 62 0.64 -4.40 -8.41
C ALA A 62 0.00 -3.48 -9.46
N MET A 63 -1.33 -3.38 -9.47
CA MET A 63 -2.05 -2.48 -10.38
C MET A 63 -1.72 -1.01 -10.14
N GLU A 64 -1.62 -0.58 -8.88
CA GLU A 64 -1.23 0.81 -8.56
C GLU A 64 0.25 1.07 -8.90
N ASN A 65 1.11 0.07 -8.73
CA ASN A 65 2.52 0.16 -9.15
C ASN A 65 2.69 0.21 -10.67
N PHE A 66 1.79 -0.40 -11.43
CA PHE A 66 1.71 -0.25 -12.88
C PHE A 66 1.24 1.16 -13.24
N ARG A 67 0.12 1.61 -12.69
CA ARG A 67 -0.47 2.94 -12.95
C ARG A 67 0.50 4.07 -12.61
N SER A 68 1.27 3.96 -11.52
CA SER A 68 2.27 4.96 -11.13
C SER A 68 3.41 5.13 -12.14
N LYS A 69 3.65 4.14 -12.99
CA LYS A 69 4.67 4.17 -14.06
C LYS A 69 4.07 4.40 -15.45
N PHE A 70 2.84 3.93 -15.67
CA PHE A 70 2.16 4.00 -16.96
C PHE A 70 1.48 5.36 -17.20
N ASN A 71 0.84 5.92 -16.17
CA ASN A 71 0.06 7.15 -16.30
C ASN A 71 0.91 8.41 -16.54
N PRO A 72 2.01 8.67 -15.79
CA PRO A 72 2.80 9.89 -15.96
C PRO A 72 3.36 10.12 -17.38
N PRO A 73 3.97 9.14 -18.08
CA PRO A 73 4.50 9.36 -19.43
C PRO A 73 3.40 9.60 -20.48
N LEU A 74 2.14 9.27 -20.18
CA LEU A 74 0.99 9.51 -21.05
C LEU A 74 0.26 10.82 -20.72
N GLY A 75 0.75 11.62 -19.76
CA GLY A 75 0.10 12.85 -19.34
C GLY A 75 -1.23 12.62 -18.62
N ILE A 76 -1.46 11.42 -18.07
CA ILE A 76 -2.64 11.14 -17.25
C ILE A 76 -2.38 11.69 -15.85
N GLU A 77 -2.92 12.87 -15.57
CA GLU A 77 -2.71 13.61 -14.32
C GLU A 77 -3.69 13.21 -13.22
N ALA A 78 -3.30 13.48 -11.98
CA ALA A 78 -4.16 13.32 -10.82
C ALA A 78 -5.29 14.35 -10.85
N GLN A 79 -6.51 13.94 -10.54
CA GLN A 79 -7.70 14.78 -10.55
C GLN A 79 -7.86 15.63 -9.28
N GLY A 80 -6.79 15.78 -8.49
CA GLY A 80 -6.79 16.57 -7.24
C GLY A 80 -7.41 15.89 -6.02
N PHE A 81 -7.77 14.60 -6.09
CA PHE A 81 -8.33 13.86 -4.95
C PHE A 81 -7.29 13.38 -3.94
N CYS A 82 -6.02 13.26 -4.35
CA CYS A 82 -4.93 12.81 -3.49
C CYS A 82 -4.05 13.99 -3.09
N VAL A 83 -3.67 14.04 -1.82
CA VAL A 83 -2.64 14.97 -1.34
C VAL A 83 -1.29 14.41 -1.80
N ILE A 84 -0.68 15.04 -2.80
CA ILE A 84 0.68 14.70 -3.22
C ILE A 84 1.64 15.36 -2.23
N PRO A 85 2.48 14.59 -1.50
CA PRO A 85 3.51 15.18 -0.64
C PRO A 85 4.42 16.08 -1.49
N LYS A 86 4.74 17.27 -0.99
CA LYS A 86 5.77 18.10 -1.62
C LYS A 86 7.10 17.34 -1.57
N ARG A 87 7.69 17.11 -2.74
CA ARG A 87 9.04 16.55 -2.88
C ARG A 87 10.09 17.50 -2.32
#